data_AF-A0A2H5X8I9-F1
#
_entry.id   AF-A0A2H5X8I9-F1
#
_cell.length_a   1.000
_cell.length_b   1.000
_cell.length_c   1.000
_cell.angle_alpha   90.00
_cell.angle_beta   90.00
_cell.angle_gamma   90.00
#
_symmetry.space_group_name_H-M   'P 1'
#
loop_
_entity.id
_entity.type
_entity.pdbx_description
1 polymer ?
#
loop_
_entity_poly.entity_id
_entity_poly.type
_entity_poly.pdbx_seq_one_letter_code
_entity_poly.pdbx_strand_id
1 'polypeptide(L)'
;MLYVVAEGGVYRSRDDGEEWIGHRWDCLSGDTPPARERLFAVSESEPVRVYALLDGVIWSREAPDGRWQKGATVGLEDNAPALPLLLADPERSGRVTAAFRVNYGSFRGSVLCQSEDAGRTHSHEMQTLYRRMREEGPQGLMRDIVPATLRSLAGDNGREGVLWAHTDQGVMRLEPSQKRWQTVHEGLDIPLVHAVFVPYGSRWVFCSTPAGLYVLEPGSDRWRSANLVLIFEHNTRREVGSADFLEAYWRGRYFRFLGEE
;
A
#
# COMPACT_ATOMS: atom_id res chain seq x y z
N MET A 1 -11.52 15.21 1.12
CA MET A 1 -12.25 14.01 1.56
C MET A 1 -11.26 13.00 2.10
N LEU A 2 -11.29 12.79 3.42
CA LEU A 2 -10.35 11.91 4.13
C LEU A 2 -10.96 10.53 4.38
N TYR A 3 -10.15 9.48 4.19
CA TYR A 3 -10.49 8.09 4.49
C TYR A 3 -9.52 7.50 5.50
N VAL A 4 -10.02 6.65 6.39
CA VAL A 4 -9.22 5.85 7.33
C VAL A 4 -9.51 4.39 7.08
N VAL A 5 -8.44 3.63 6.86
CA VAL A 5 -8.48 2.17 6.77
C VAL A 5 -7.91 1.62 8.08
N ALA A 6 -8.75 0.94 8.85
CA ALA A 6 -8.40 0.31 10.11
C ALA A 6 -8.71 -1.20 10.05
N GLU A 7 -8.22 -1.96 11.03
CA GLU A 7 -8.50 -3.40 11.14
C GLU A 7 -10.01 -3.70 11.18
N GLY A 8 -10.78 -2.83 11.85
CA GLY A 8 -12.23 -2.97 11.98
C GLY A 8 -13.05 -2.53 10.77
N GLY A 9 -12.45 -1.80 9.81
CA GLY A 9 -13.20 -1.27 8.68
C GLY A 9 -12.62 -0.03 8.00
N VAL A 10 -13.38 0.48 7.04
CA VAL A 10 -13.09 1.72 6.31
C VAL A 10 -14.06 2.79 6.71
N TYR A 11 -13.54 3.97 7.00
CA TYR A 11 -14.30 5.12 7.50
C TYR A 11 -14.06 6.33 6.61
N ARG A 12 -15.11 7.09 6.32
CA ARG A 12 -15.05 8.38 5.60
C ARG A 12 -15.32 9.52 6.57
N SER A 13 -14.45 10.52 6.59
CA SER A 13 -14.68 11.72 7.41
C SER A 13 -15.82 12.56 6.82
N ARG A 14 -16.61 13.20 7.68
CA ARG A 14 -17.64 14.18 7.30
C ARG A 14 -17.16 15.64 7.40
N ASP A 15 -15.95 15.86 7.91
CA ASP A 15 -15.40 17.17 8.27
C ASP A 15 -13.90 17.29 7.99
N ASP A 16 -13.39 16.46 7.07
CA ASP A 16 -11.97 16.32 6.74
C ASP A 16 -11.01 16.15 7.96
N GLY A 17 -11.55 15.73 9.10
CA GLY A 17 -10.80 15.47 10.33
C GLY A 17 -10.60 16.68 11.24
N GLU A 18 -11.35 17.78 11.04
CA GLU A 18 -11.04 19.07 11.67
C GLU A 18 -11.27 19.19 13.19
N GLU A 19 -12.11 18.37 13.85
CA GLU A 19 -12.28 18.55 15.31
C GLU A 19 -12.50 17.28 16.16
N TRP A 20 -13.06 16.19 15.62
CA TRP A 20 -13.42 15.03 16.45
C TRP A 20 -13.08 13.68 15.78
N ILE A 21 -11.92 13.13 16.15
CA ILE A 21 -11.54 11.75 15.80
C ILE A 21 -12.62 10.81 16.36
N GLY A 22 -13.33 10.10 15.47
CA GLY A 22 -14.30 9.05 15.82
C GLY A 22 -15.79 9.44 15.86
N HIS A 23 -16.18 10.72 15.98
CA HIS A 23 -17.60 11.11 16.06
C HIS A 23 -18.20 11.60 14.73
N ARG A 24 -17.37 11.97 13.76
CA ARG A 24 -17.79 12.46 12.44
C ARG A 24 -17.29 11.58 11.31
N TRP A 25 -17.45 10.27 11.49
CA TRP A 25 -17.01 9.27 10.53
C TRP A 25 -18.15 8.35 10.11
N ASP A 26 -18.31 8.18 8.81
CA ASP A 26 -19.22 7.18 8.21
C ASP A 26 -18.48 5.87 8.03
N CYS A 27 -18.98 4.80 8.65
CA CYS A 27 -18.47 3.46 8.39
C CYS A 27 -18.92 2.99 7.00
N LEU A 28 -17.99 2.81 6.08
CA LEU A 28 -18.20 2.33 4.71
C LEU A 28 -18.08 0.80 4.59
N SER A 29 -17.88 0.09 5.70
CA SER A 29 -17.70 -1.35 5.70
C SER A 29 -18.48 -2.05 6.81
N GLY A 30 -19.44 -1.36 7.44
CA GLY A 30 -20.22 -1.92 8.55
C GLY A 30 -21.14 -3.06 8.12
N ASP A 31 -21.43 -3.14 6.82
CA ASP A 31 -22.27 -4.13 6.16
C ASP A 31 -21.47 -5.17 5.35
N THR A 32 -20.15 -5.27 5.58
CA THR A 32 -19.33 -6.30 4.92
C THR A 32 -19.83 -7.70 5.26
N PRO A 33 -19.78 -8.65 4.31
CA PRO A 33 -20.04 -10.06 4.59
C PRO A 33 -19.20 -10.57 5.78
N PRO A 34 -19.74 -11.49 6.59
CA PRO A 34 -18.99 -12.09 7.69
C PRO A 34 -17.82 -12.91 7.15
N ALA A 35 -16.64 -12.75 7.77
CA ALA A 35 -15.41 -13.43 7.42
C ALA A 35 -14.51 -13.57 8.66
N ARG A 36 -13.61 -14.56 8.67
CA ARG A 36 -12.64 -14.74 9.76
C ARG A 36 -11.48 -13.76 9.60
N GLU A 37 -10.94 -13.68 8.40
CA GLU A 37 -9.87 -12.76 8.02
C GLU A 37 -10.45 -11.61 7.20
N ARG A 38 -10.07 -10.39 7.57
CA ARG A 38 -10.57 -9.16 6.94
C ARG A 38 -9.41 -8.21 6.73
N LEU A 39 -9.27 -7.75 5.49
CA LEU A 39 -8.33 -6.69 5.13
C LEU A 39 -9.05 -5.72 4.20
N PHE A 40 -8.78 -4.44 4.36
CA PHE A 40 -9.44 -3.39 3.61
C PHE A 40 -8.43 -2.52 2.84
N ALA A 41 -8.90 -1.94 1.73
CA ALA A 41 -8.15 -0.93 0.98
C ALA A 41 -9.14 0.04 0.34
N VAL A 42 -8.67 1.24 -0.01
CA VAL A 42 -9.48 2.28 -0.68
C VAL A 42 -8.76 2.79 -1.91
N SER A 43 -9.51 2.97 -2.99
CA SER A 43 -9.09 3.74 -4.16
C SER A 43 -9.72 5.12 -4.07
N GLU A 44 -8.90 6.17 -4.13
CA GLU A 44 -9.30 7.57 -4.01
C GLU A 44 -9.71 8.22 -5.34
N SER A 45 -9.74 7.44 -6.42
CA SER A 45 -10.21 7.91 -7.74
C SER A 45 -11.72 8.16 -7.75
N GLU A 46 -12.23 8.77 -8.81
CA GLU A 46 -13.67 8.91 -9.02
C GLU A 46 -14.19 7.85 -10.02
N PRO A 47 -15.14 6.97 -9.63
CA PRO A 47 -15.78 6.87 -8.32
C PRO A 47 -14.88 6.22 -7.26
N VAL A 48 -14.98 6.69 -6.00
CA VAL A 48 -14.24 6.10 -4.87
C VAL A 48 -14.68 4.66 -4.68
N ARG A 49 -13.71 3.76 -4.52
CA ARG A 49 -13.99 2.34 -4.33
C ARG A 49 -13.37 1.81 -3.05
N VAL A 50 -14.17 1.11 -2.26
CA VAL A 50 -13.70 0.37 -1.09
C VAL A 50 -13.58 -1.09 -1.47
N TYR A 51 -12.45 -1.68 -1.11
CA TYR A 51 -12.13 -3.08 -1.31
C TYR A 51 -12.03 -3.80 0.03
N ALA A 52 -12.40 -5.08 0.03
CA ALA A 52 -12.15 -6.00 1.13
C ALA A 52 -11.61 -7.33 0.60
N LEU A 53 -10.60 -7.88 1.27
CA LEU A 53 -10.18 -9.27 1.10
C LEU A 53 -10.74 -10.05 2.29
N LEU A 54 -11.74 -10.88 2.02
CA LEU A 54 -12.53 -11.60 3.02
C LEU A 54 -12.32 -13.10 2.82
N ASP A 55 -11.61 -13.75 3.74
CA ASP A 55 -11.26 -15.18 3.65
C ASP A 55 -10.71 -15.56 2.25
N GLY A 56 -9.84 -14.72 1.69
CA GLY A 56 -9.23 -14.92 0.36
C GLY A 56 -10.08 -14.46 -0.84
N VAL A 57 -11.31 -13.99 -0.65
CA VAL A 57 -12.16 -13.48 -1.74
C VAL A 57 -12.08 -11.96 -1.81
N ILE A 58 -11.87 -11.41 -3.01
CA ILE A 58 -11.92 -9.97 -3.22
C ILE A 58 -13.39 -9.53 -3.29
N TRP A 59 -13.74 -8.53 -2.51
CA TRP A 59 -15.01 -7.83 -2.55
C TRP A 59 -14.77 -6.36 -2.85
N SER A 60 -15.70 -5.73 -3.56
CA SER A 60 -15.63 -4.29 -3.79
C SER A 60 -16.99 -3.63 -3.72
N ARG A 61 -17.00 -2.34 -3.38
CA ARG A 61 -18.18 -1.47 -3.42
C ARG A 61 -17.78 -0.09 -3.89
N GLU A 62 -18.64 0.52 -4.68
CA GLU A 62 -18.55 1.96 -4.94
C GLU A 62 -19.05 2.70 -3.70
N ALA A 63 -18.29 3.69 -3.23
CA ALA A 63 -18.68 4.50 -2.10
C ALA A 63 -19.39 5.78 -2.57
N PRO A 64 -20.31 6.35 -1.77
CA PRO A 64 -20.75 5.85 -0.47
C PRO A 64 -21.88 4.81 -0.55
N ASP A 65 -22.69 4.78 -1.59
CA ASP A 65 -24.00 4.11 -1.56
C ASP A 65 -24.06 2.75 -2.29
N GLY A 66 -22.94 2.31 -2.87
CA GLY A 66 -22.84 1.03 -3.56
C GLY A 66 -22.94 -0.16 -2.61
N ARG A 67 -23.40 -1.29 -3.15
CA ARG A 67 -23.45 -2.58 -2.43
C ARG A 67 -22.16 -3.35 -2.66
N TRP A 68 -21.77 -4.16 -1.67
CA TRP A 68 -20.69 -5.13 -1.81
C TRP A 68 -20.97 -6.12 -2.93
N GLN A 69 -20.04 -6.20 -3.88
CA GLN A 69 -20.02 -7.16 -4.97
C GLN A 69 -18.95 -8.20 -4.68
N LYS A 70 -19.33 -9.48 -4.75
CA LYS A 70 -18.39 -10.60 -4.64
C LYS A 70 -17.57 -10.67 -5.92
N GLY A 71 -16.26 -10.73 -5.78
CA GLY A 71 -15.30 -10.90 -6.86
C GLY A 71 -14.64 -12.27 -6.86
N ALA A 72 -13.41 -12.30 -7.38
CA ALA A 72 -12.63 -13.51 -7.56
C ALA A 72 -11.91 -13.96 -6.28
N THR A 73 -11.62 -15.25 -6.20
CA THR A 73 -10.88 -15.89 -5.11
C THR A 73 -9.39 -15.84 -5.37
N VAL A 74 -8.60 -15.38 -4.39
CA VAL A 74 -7.15 -15.27 -4.47
C VAL A 74 -6.51 -16.53 -3.90
N GLY A 75 -5.69 -17.19 -4.72
CA GLY A 75 -5.02 -18.42 -4.33
C GLY A 75 -5.90 -19.66 -4.46
N LEU A 76 -5.45 -20.75 -3.86
CA LEU A 76 -6.16 -22.03 -3.80
C LEU A 76 -6.25 -22.46 -2.35
N GLU A 77 -7.46 -22.80 -1.88
CA GLU A 77 -7.69 -23.28 -0.51
C GLU A 77 -6.70 -24.39 -0.14
N ASP A 78 -6.18 -24.32 1.09
CA ASP A 78 -5.20 -25.19 1.74
C ASP A 78 -3.80 -25.32 1.12
N ASN A 79 -3.64 -25.19 -0.19
CA ASN A 79 -2.37 -25.41 -0.88
C ASN A 79 -1.59 -24.13 -1.19
N ALA A 80 -2.31 -23.02 -1.42
CA ALA A 80 -1.73 -21.76 -1.84
C ALA A 80 -2.58 -20.59 -1.28
N PRO A 81 -2.59 -20.40 0.05
CA PRO A 81 -3.49 -19.44 0.70
C PRO A 81 -3.16 -18.00 0.27
N ALA A 82 -4.21 -17.18 0.21
CA ALA A 82 -4.07 -15.74 0.07
C ALA A 82 -3.15 -15.17 1.16
N LEU A 83 -2.36 -14.19 0.80
CA LEU A 83 -1.60 -13.38 1.75
C LEU A 83 -2.51 -12.27 2.29
N PRO A 84 -2.30 -11.79 3.54
CA PRO A 84 -2.99 -10.63 4.08
C PRO A 84 -2.45 -9.35 3.42
N LEU A 85 -2.70 -9.20 2.12
CA LEU A 85 -2.18 -8.14 1.27
C LEU A 85 -3.24 -7.72 0.26
N LEU A 86 -3.58 -6.44 0.29
CA LEU A 86 -4.52 -5.81 -0.61
C LEU A 86 -4.07 -4.39 -0.88
N LEU A 87 -3.75 -4.09 -2.13
CA LEU A 87 -3.28 -2.78 -2.59
C LEU A 87 -4.25 -2.27 -3.65
N ALA A 88 -5.07 -1.29 -3.29
CA ALA A 88 -5.91 -0.57 -4.25
C ALA A 88 -5.07 0.49 -4.97
N ASP A 89 -5.27 0.62 -6.28
CA ASP A 89 -4.68 1.73 -7.03
C ASP A 89 -5.45 3.01 -6.68
N PRO A 90 -4.79 4.04 -6.15
CA PRO A 90 -5.49 5.24 -5.71
C PRO A 90 -6.00 6.10 -6.86
N GLU A 91 -5.48 5.95 -8.08
CA GLU A 91 -5.90 6.73 -9.26
C GLU A 91 -6.86 5.95 -10.17
N ARG A 92 -6.97 4.63 -9.99
CA ARG A 92 -7.80 3.76 -10.83
C ARG A 92 -8.68 2.84 -9.99
N SER A 93 -9.96 3.21 -9.83
CA SER A 93 -10.92 2.44 -9.03
C SER A 93 -11.17 1.03 -9.54
N GLY A 94 -10.81 0.68 -10.78
CA GLY A 94 -10.87 -0.70 -11.27
C GLY A 94 -9.68 -1.56 -10.86
N ARG A 95 -8.56 -0.97 -10.44
CA ARG A 95 -7.30 -1.68 -10.25
C ARG A 95 -7.04 -2.00 -8.78
N VAL A 96 -6.86 -3.29 -8.50
CA VAL A 96 -6.51 -3.80 -7.18
C VAL A 96 -5.55 -4.97 -7.31
N THR A 97 -4.58 -5.05 -6.39
CA THR A 97 -3.61 -6.14 -6.31
C THR A 97 -3.77 -6.88 -5.00
N ALA A 98 -3.93 -8.19 -5.08
CA ALA A 98 -3.79 -9.12 -3.97
C ALA A 98 -2.61 -10.07 -4.24
N ALA A 99 -2.33 -10.98 -3.32
CA ALA A 99 -1.30 -11.98 -3.54
C ALA A 99 -1.62 -13.28 -2.83
N PHE A 100 -1.03 -14.39 -3.28
CA PHE A 100 -1.04 -15.66 -2.57
C PHE A 100 0.35 -16.28 -2.51
N ARG A 101 0.57 -17.13 -1.53
CA ARG A 101 1.84 -17.85 -1.37
C ARG A 101 1.85 -19.09 -2.25
N VAL A 102 2.99 -19.36 -2.89
CA VAL A 102 3.22 -20.62 -3.59
C VAL A 102 4.41 -21.34 -2.97
N ASN A 103 4.17 -22.60 -2.60
CA ASN A 103 5.17 -23.55 -2.15
C ASN A 103 5.01 -24.82 -2.99
N TYR A 104 5.76 -24.96 -4.09
CA TYR A 104 5.68 -26.12 -4.96
C TYR A 104 7.08 -26.67 -5.26
N GLY A 105 7.35 -27.90 -4.80
CA GLY A 105 8.69 -28.50 -4.89
C GLY A 105 9.74 -27.61 -4.20
N SER A 106 10.77 -27.22 -4.94
CA SER A 106 11.81 -26.28 -4.48
C SER A 106 11.40 -24.80 -4.62
N PHE A 107 10.32 -24.51 -5.34
CA PHE A 107 9.88 -23.13 -5.54
C PHE A 107 9.13 -22.63 -4.31
N ARG A 108 9.68 -21.58 -3.69
CA ARG A 108 9.00 -20.78 -2.68
C ARG A 108 8.94 -19.34 -3.16
N GLY A 109 7.74 -18.78 -3.17
CA GLY A 109 7.54 -17.43 -3.64
C GLY A 109 6.13 -16.95 -3.38
N SER A 110 5.81 -15.82 -4.01
CA SER A 110 4.48 -15.23 -3.95
C SER A 110 4.04 -14.88 -5.36
N VAL A 111 2.74 -14.90 -5.58
CA VAL A 111 2.14 -14.62 -6.88
C VAL A 111 1.18 -13.45 -6.72
N LEU A 112 1.36 -12.41 -7.54
CA LEU A 112 0.49 -11.24 -7.54
C LEU A 112 -0.77 -11.48 -8.38
N CYS A 113 -1.93 -11.30 -7.77
CA CYS A 113 -3.21 -11.28 -8.45
C CYS A 113 -3.62 -9.83 -8.74
N GLN A 114 -3.48 -9.41 -10.00
CA GLN A 114 -3.89 -8.08 -10.44
C GLN A 114 -5.28 -8.15 -11.08
N SER A 115 -6.17 -7.27 -10.64
CA SER A 115 -7.48 -7.04 -11.25
C SER A 115 -7.51 -5.64 -11.84
N GLU A 116 -8.21 -5.49 -12.97
CA GLU A 116 -8.50 -4.22 -13.64
C GLU A 116 -10.02 -3.94 -13.69
N ASP A 117 -10.83 -4.82 -13.10
CA ASP A 117 -12.29 -4.82 -13.17
C ASP A 117 -12.96 -4.81 -11.79
N ALA A 118 -12.31 -4.11 -10.84
CA ALA A 118 -12.77 -3.94 -9.46
C ALA A 118 -12.83 -5.24 -8.65
N GLY A 119 -11.89 -6.15 -8.90
CA GLY A 119 -11.77 -7.42 -8.21
C GLY A 119 -12.67 -8.52 -8.75
N ARG A 120 -13.44 -8.28 -9.82
CA ARG A 120 -14.36 -9.29 -10.39
C ARG A 120 -13.59 -10.46 -10.99
N THR A 121 -12.46 -10.20 -11.63
CA THR A 121 -11.51 -11.20 -12.11
C THR A 121 -10.08 -10.78 -11.76
N HIS A 122 -9.12 -11.70 -11.83
CA HIS A 122 -7.71 -11.36 -11.69
C HIS A 122 -6.79 -12.14 -12.65
N SER A 123 -5.52 -11.74 -12.67
CA SER A 123 -4.48 -12.24 -13.59
C SER A 123 -4.12 -13.73 -13.46
N HIS A 124 -4.60 -14.42 -12.43
CA HIS A 124 -4.29 -15.83 -12.12
C HIS A 124 -5.51 -16.75 -12.19
N GLU A 125 -6.57 -16.28 -12.82
CA GLU A 125 -7.68 -17.13 -13.23
C GLU A 125 -7.23 -18.10 -14.33
N MET A 126 -7.77 -19.31 -14.30
CA MET A 126 -7.38 -20.40 -15.21
C MET A 126 -7.47 -19.97 -16.68
N GLN A 127 -8.54 -19.28 -17.08
CA GLN A 127 -8.72 -18.77 -18.44
C GLN A 127 -7.66 -17.74 -18.85
N THR A 128 -7.25 -16.88 -17.91
CA THR A 128 -6.20 -15.87 -18.13
C THR A 128 -4.84 -16.54 -18.30
N LEU A 129 -4.53 -17.55 -17.47
CA LEU A 129 -3.29 -18.32 -17.54
C LEU A 129 -3.18 -19.12 -18.85
N TYR A 130 -4.25 -19.78 -19.29
CA TYR A 130 -4.26 -20.46 -20.59
C TYR A 130 -4.01 -19.52 -21.76
N ARG A 131 -4.64 -18.34 -21.74
CA ARG A 131 -4.43 -17.30 -22.76
C ARG A 131 -2.96 -16.87 -22.80
N ARG A 132 -2.39 -16.54 -21.64
CA ARG A 132 -0.97 -16.15 -21.51
C ARG A 132 -0.02 -17.25 -21.95
N MET A 133 -0.28 -18.50 -21.59
CA MET A 133 0.54 -19.64 -22.04
C MET A 133 0.52 -19.77 -23.57
N ARG A 134 -0.65 -19.61 -24.19
CA ARG A 134 -0.79 -19.70 -25.65
C ARG A 134 -0.09 -18.55 -26.39
N GLU A 135 -0.14 -17.34 -25.83
CA GLU A 135 0.33 -16.12 -26.50
C GLU A 135 1.79 -15.76 -26.18
N GLU A 136 2.23 -16.01 -24.95
CA GLU A 136 3.54 -15.60 -24.42
C GLU A 136 4.42 -16.79 -23.99
N GLY A 137 3.89 -18.02 -24.03
CA GLY A 137 4.59 -19.21 -23.55
C GLY A 137 4.80 -19.22 -22.03
N PRO A 138 5.78 -20.00 -21.53
CA PRO A 138 6.04 -20.13 -20.09
C PRO A 138 6.38 -18.81 -19.39
N GLN A 139 6.95 -17.83 -20.10
CA GLN A 139 7.31 -16.52 -19.52
C GLN A 139 6.08 -15.72 -19.09
N GLY A 140 4.96 -15.83 -19.82
CA GLY A 140 3.71 -15.17 -19.47
C GLY A 140 3.13 -15.62 -18.13
N LEU A 141 3.45 -16.85 -17.70
CA LEU A 141 3.06 -17.38 -16.39
C LEU A 141 3.97 -16.91 -15.26
N MET A 142 5.19 -16.49 -15.57
CA MET A 142 6.19 -16.07 -14.58
C MET A 142 6.13 -14.57 -14.26
N ARG A 143 5.39 -13.79 -15.06
CA ARG A 143 5.33 -12.32 -15.00
C ARG A 143 5.01 -11.76 -13.62
N ASP A 144 4.10 -12.42 -12.91
CA ASP A 144 3.54 -11.93 -11.65
C ASP A 144 4.16 -12.64 -10.44
N ILE A 145 5.21 -13.44 -10.68
CA ILE A 145 5.92 -14.17 -9.65
C ILE A 145 6.92 -13.23 -8.96
N VAL A 146 6.77 -13.10 -7.64
CA VAL A 146 7.79 -12.60 -6.74
C VAL A 146 8.64 -13.80 -6.29
N PRO A 147 9.94 -13.87 -6.62
CA PRO A 147 10.80 -15.01 -6.28
C PRO A 147 11.26 -14.97 -4.81
N ALA A 148 10.36 -14.61 -3.90
CA ALA A 148 10.57 -14.46 -2.47
C ALA A 148 9.21 -14.48 -1.73
N THR A 149 9.22 -14.69 -0.41
CA THR A 149 8.00 -14.59 0.40
C THR A 149 7.65 -13.12 0.59
N LEU A 150 6.57 -12.67 -0.03
CA LEU A 150 6.07 -11.31 0.03
C LEU A 150 5.44 -11.05 1.41
N ARG A 151 5.81 -9.92 2.04
CA ARG A 151 5.28 -9.49 3.34
C ARG A 151 4.44 -8.22 3.23
N SER A 152 4.83 -7.30 2.34
CA SER A 152 4.09 -6.07 2.06
C SER A 152 4.44 -5.53 0.68
N LEU A 153 3.56 -4.73 0.10
CA LEU A 153 3.69 -4.14 -1.23
C LEU A 153 3.31 -2.66 -1.18
N ALA A 154 4.06 -1.82 -1.89
CA ALA A 154 3.77 -0.40 -2.08
C ALA A 154 3.84 -0.05 -3.57
N GLY A 155 2.88 0.76 -4.03
CA GLY A 155 2.89 1.32 -5.39
C GLY A 155 3.67 2.63 -5.45
N ASP A 156 4.48 2.81 -6.49
CA ASP A 156 5.03 4.12 -6.83
C ASP A 156 4.00 4.86 -7.69
N ASN A 157 3.13 5.63 -7.04
CA ASN A 157 2.05 6.34 -7.73
C ASN A 157 2.57 7.42 -8.69
N GLY A 158 3.84 7.83 -8.58
CA GLY A 158 4.48 8.71 -9.56
C GLY A 158 5.00 7.99 -10.81
N ARG A 159 4.99 6.65 -10.84
CA ARG A 159 5.44 5.84 -11.99
C ARG A 159 4.58 4.59 -12.14
N GLU A 160 3.73 4.62 -13.17
CA GLU A 160 2.86 3.49 -13.49
C GLU A 160 3.63 2.16 -13.60
N GLY A 161 3.10 1.14 -12.93
CA GLY A 161 3.62 -0.22 -12.97
C GLY A 161 4.84 -0.50 -12.08
N VAL A 162 5.41 0.51 -11.42
CA VAL A 162 6.51 0.31 -10.45
C VAL A 162 5.92 -0.10 -9.10
N LEU A 163 6.36 -1.26 -8.61
CA LEU A 163 5.98 -1.79 -7.31
C LEU A 163 7.22 -2.05 -6.45
N TRP A 164 7.09 -1.80 -5.16
CA TRP A 164 8.08 -2.09 -4.14
C TRP A 164 7.55 -3.18 -3.23
N ALA A 165 8.32 -4.25 -3.09
CA ALA A 165 7.99 -5.36 -2.22
C ALA A 165 8.99 -5.40 -1.07
N HIS A 166 8.48 -5.57 0.14
CA HIS A 166 9.28 -6.07 1.25
C HIS A 166 9.04 -7.57 1.35
N THR A 167 10.12 -8.34 1.27
CA THR A 167 10.13 -9.80 1.23
C THR A 167 11.07 -10.37 2.30
N ASP A 168 11.09 -11.69 2.44
CA ASP A 168 12.09 -12.39 3.25
C ASP A 168 13.53 -12.32 2.71
N GLN A 169 13.73 -11.74 1.52
CA GLN A 169 15.03 -11.47 0.90
C GLN A 169 15.39 -9.98 0.89
N GLY A 170 14.66 -9.13 1.64
CA GLY A 170 14.86 -7.68 1.70
C GLY A 170 13.89 -6.90 0.82
N VAL A 171 14.31 -5.74 0.32
CA VAL A 171 13.50 -4.93 -0.59
C VAL A 171 13.70 -5.39 -2.03
N MET A 172 12.60 -5.60 -2.74
CA MET A 172 12.61 -5.85 -4.17
C MET A 172 11.82 -4.76 -4.92
N ARG A 173 12.29 -4.43 -6.12
CA ARG A 173 11.62 -3.51 -7.04
C ARG A 173 11.16 -4.27 -8.27
N LEU A 174 9.91 -4.08 -8.69
CA LEU A 174 9.44 -4.49 -10.00
C LEU A 174 9.89 -3.46 -11.03
N GLU A 175 10.67 -3.90 -12.02
CA GLU A 175 10.99 -3.09 -13.18
C GLU A 175 9.92 -3.28 -14.27
N PRO A 176 9.11 -2.26 -14.62
CA PRO A 176 7.95 -2.45 -15.50
C PRO A 176 8.31 -2.88 -16.92
N SER A 177 9.42 -2.35 -17.46
CA SER A 177 9.89 -2.66 -18.81
C SER A 177 10.34 -4.11 -18.95
N GLN A 178 10.98 -4.66 -17.91
CA GLN A 178 11.46 -6.04 -17.90
C GLN A 178 10.46 -7.03 -17.30
N LYS A 179 9.44 -6.54 -16.58
CA LYS A 179 8.49 -7.35 -15.80
C LYS A 179 9.20 -8.33 -14.85
N ARG A 180 10.29 -7.86 -14.23
CA ARG A 180 11.12 -8.66 -13.33
C ARG A 180 11.35 -7.95 -12.01
N TRP A 181 11.40 -8.76 -10.95
CA TRP A 181 11.78 -8.33 -9.62
C TRP A 181 13.29 -8.36 -9.46
N GLN A 182 13.84 -7.31 -8.87
CA GLN A 182 15.25 -7.22 -8.52
C GLN A 182 15.40 -6.78 -7.06
N THR A 183 16.36 -7.37 -6.35
CA THR A 183 16.70 -6.96 -4.99
C THR A 183 17.42 -5.61 -5.01
N VAL A 184 16.99 -4.67 -4.17
CA VAL A 184 17.58 -3.33 -4.06
C VAL A 184 18.08 -3.14 -2.64
N HIS A 185 19.37 -3.35 -2.42
CA HIS A 185 20.00 -3.31 -1.10
C HIS A 185 21.23 -2.41 -1.00
N GLU A 186 21.72 -1.89 -2.13
CA GLU A 186 22.92 -1.06 -2.15
C GLU A 186 22.74 0.18 -1.27
N GLY A 187 23.67 0.42 -0.33
CA GLY A 187 23.58 1.52 0.63
C GLY A 187 22.79 1.22 1.91
N LEU A 188 22.21 0.02 2.09
CA LEU A 188 21.70 -0.43 3.38
C LEU A 188 22.81 -1.06 4.21
N ASP A 189 23.03 -0.59 5.45
CA ASP A 189 24.03 -1.20 6.33
C ASP A 189 23.62 -2.62 6.78
N ILE A 190 22.33 -2.81 7.04
CA ILE A 190 21.72 -4.10 7.37
C ILE A 190 20.57 -4.34 6.37
N PRO A 191 20.74 -5.20 5.35
CA PRO A 191 19.74 -5.43 4.31
C PRO A 191 18.57 -6.33 4.77
N LEU A 192 18.27 -6.32 6.07
CA LEU A 192 17.07 -6.92 6.66
C LEU A 192 16.00 -5.85 6.75
N VAL A 193 15.02 -5.88 5.87
CA VAL A 193 13.96 -4.87 5.84
C VAL A 193 12.74 -5.35 6.62
N HIS A 194 12.06 -4.42 7.30
CA HIS A 194 10.84 -4.66 8.06
C HIS A 194 9.58 -4.05 7.42
N ALA A 195 9.74 -2.98 6.65
CA ALA A 195 8.66 -2.33 5.94
C ALA A 195 9.21 -1.53 4.76
N VAL A 196 8.38 -1.37 3.73
CA VAL A 196 8.62 -0.44 2.62
C VAL A 196 7.42 0.48 2.50
N PHE A 197 7.67 1.76 2.28
CA PHE A 197 6.64 2.78 2.19
C PHE A 197 6.95 3.74 1.05
N VAL A 198 5.92 4.08 0.28
CA VAL A 198 5.99 5.12 -0.75
C VAL A 198 4.87 6.10 -0.44
N PRO A 199 5.19 7.37 -0.10
CA PRO A 199 4.17 8.37 0.14
C PRO A 199 3.33 8.61 -1.12
N TYR A 200 2.05 8.93 -0.93
CA TYR A 200 1.16 9.26 -2.03
C TYR A 200 1.72 10.43 -2.88
N GLY A 201 1.64 10.31 -4.20
CA GLY A 201 2.19 11.28 -5.16
C GLY A 201 3.73 11.42 -5.14
N SER A 202 4.44 10.64 -4.32
CA SER A 202 5.90 10.72 -4.21
C SER A 202 6.58 9.60 -4.98
N ARG A 203 7.76 9.92 -5.52
CA ARG A 203 8.71 8.95 -6.09
C ARG A 203 9.81 8.54 -5.10
N TRP A 204 9.76 9.08 -3.88
CA TRP A 204 10.68 8.74 -2.81
C TRP A 204 10.21 7.46 -2.13
N VAL A 205 11.15 6.57 -1.85
CA VAL A 205 10.85 5.28 -1.24
C VAL A 205 11.57 5.22 0.09
N PHE A 206 10.86 4.80 1.12
CA PHE A 206 11.40 4.63 2.45
C PHE A 206 11.40 3.15 2.80
N CYS A 207 12.43 2.70 3.51
CA CYS A 207 12.42 1.39 4.12
C CYS A 207 13.03 1.45 5.53
N SER A 208 12.53 0.58 6.41
CA SER A 208 13.05 0.45 7.77
C SER A 208 13.86 -0.83 7.89
N THR A 209 15.03 -0.75 8.50
CA THR A 209 15.91 -1.89 8.81
C THR A 209 16.30 -1.83 10.30
N PRO A 210 16.96 -2.86 10.86
CA PRO A 210 17.54 -2.78 12.20
C PRO A 210 18.56 -1.64 12.37
N ALA A 211 19.16 -1.14 11.28
CA ALA A 211 20.06 0.02 11.28
C ALA A 211 19.31 1.37 11.18
N GLY A 212 17.98 1.34 11.14
CA GLY A 212 17.11 2.51 11.17
C GLY A 212 16.37 2.79 9.85
N LEU A 213 16.03 4.05 9.61
CA LEU A 213 15.27 4.49 8.46
C LEU A 213 16.20 4.81 7.29
N TYR A 214 15.83 4.34 6.10
CA TYR A 214 16.52 4.60 4.85
C TYR A 214 15.58 5.20 3.83
N VAL A 215 16.17 5.96 2.91
CA VAL A 215 15.47 6.62 1.82
C VAL A 215 16.17 6.34 0.50
N LEU A 216 15.38 6.12 -0.54
CA LEU A 216 15.83 6.04 -1.92
C LEU A 216 15.22 7.21 -2.69
N GLU A 217 16.10 8.06 -3.21
CA GLU A 217 15.71 9.21 -4.02
C GLU A 217 15.22 8.79 -5.41
N PRO A 218 14.31 9.57 -6.03
CA PRO A 218 13.87 9.31 -7.39
C PRO A 218 15.04 9.22 -8.37
N GLY A 219 15.19 8.07 -9.02
CA GLY A 219 16.27 7.84 -10.00
C GLY A 219 17.59 7.35 -9.40
N SER A 220 17.69 7.23 -8.08
CA SER A 220 18.82 6.58 -7.42
C SER A 220 18.64 5.06 -7.38
N ASP A 221 19.77 4.36 -7.32
CA ASP A 221 19.91 2.93 -7.07
C ASP A 221 20.54 2.62 -5.70
N ARG A 222 20.91 3.66 -4.94
CA ARG A 222 21.59 3.55 -3.65
C ARG A 222 20.75 4.18 -2.53
N TRP A 223 20.43 3.36 -1.53
CA TRP A 223 19.80 3.81 -0.31
C TRP A 223 20.73 4.75 0.47
N ARG A 224 20.12 5.75 1.12
CA ARG A 224 20.80 6.65 2.06
C ARG A 224 20.14 6.51 3.40
N SER A 225 20.94 6.56 4.47
CA SER A 225 20.37 6.69 5.81
C SER A 225 19.54 7.96 5.88
N ALA A 226 18.28 7.80 6.25
CA ALA A 226 17.36 8.87 6.62
C ALA A 226 17.11 8.85 8.12
N ASN A 227 18.02 8.23 8.88
CA ASN A 227 18.03 8.34 10.32
C ASN A 227 18.03 9.83 10.65
N LEU A 228 16.93 10.28 11.25
CA LEU A 228 16.98 11.45 12.08
C LEU A 228 17.88 11.07 13.24
N VAL A 229 19.16 11.39 13.12
CA VAL A 229 19.99 11.48 14.30
C VAL A 229 19.34 12.61 15.11
N LEU A 230 18.63 12.24 16.17
CA LEU A 230 18.49 13.12 17.33
C LEU A 230 19.91 13.34 17.83
N ILE A 231 20.63 14.26 17.19
CA ILE A 231 21.93 14.69 17.64
C ILE A 231 21.62 15.54 18.86
N PHE A 232 21.78 14.92 20.03
CA PHE A 232 21.70 15.53 21.35
C PHE A 232 22.80 16.60 21.53
N GLU A 233 22.80 17.64 20.70
CA GLU A 233 23.54 18.88 20.96
C GLU A 233 22.69 20.15 20.70
N HIS A 234 21.75 20.17 19.74
CA HIS A 234 20.62 21.14 19.72
C HIS A 234 19.56 20.85 18.64
N ASN A 235 18.29 21.15 18.96
CA ASN A 235 17.20 21.26 17.99
C ASN A 235 17.32 22.58 17.21
N THR A 236 17.37 22.53 15.87
CA THR A 236 17.07 23.72 15.07
C THR A 236 15.57 23.74 14.77
N ARG A 237 14.88 24.74 15.29
CA ARG A 237 13.48 25.04 14.95
C ARG A 237 13.40 25.26 13.43
N ARG A 238 12.72 24.38 12.70
CA ARG A 238 12.11 24.78 11.42
C ARG A 238 10.74 25.35 11.74
N GLU A 239 10.58 26.64 11.50
CA GLU A 239 9.31 27.36 11.66
C GLU A 239 8.33 26.98 10.57
N VAL A 240 7.80 25.76 10.65
CA VAL A 240 6.40 25.54 10.33
C VAL A 240 5.86 24.88 11.58
N GLY A 241 5.45 25.70 12.55
CA GLY A 241 4.75 25.19 13.73
C GLY A 241 3.51 24.41 13.28
N SER A 242 3.00 23.51 14.12
CA SER A 242 1.68 22.93 13.88
C SER A 242 0.65 24.06 13.67
N ALA A 243 -0.45 23.77 12.96
CA ALA A 243 -1.51 24.76 12.74
C ALA A 243 -1.97 25.41 14.06
N ASP A 244 -1.98 24.64 15.15
CA ASP A 244 -2.30 25.09 16.50
C ASP A 244 -1.35 26.20 17.01
N PHE A 245 -0.06 26.14 16.64
CA PHE A 245 0.91 27.17 17.00
C PHE A 245 0.65 28.47 16.23
N LEU A 246 0.36 28.38 14.93
CA LEU A 246 0.01 29.54 14.10
C LEU A 246 -1.27 30.22 14.62
N GLU A 247 -2.29 29.42 14.95
CA GLU A 247 -3.54 29.93 15.51
C GLU A 247 -3.34 30.59 16.87
N ALA A 248 -2.64 29.93 17.79
CA ALA A 248 -2.35 30.47 19.12
C ALA A 248 -1.50 31.75 19.04
N TYR A 249 -0.52 31.80 18.13
CA TYR A 249 0.32 32.97 17.89
C TYR A 249 -0.51 34.17 17.41
N TRP A 250 -1.32 33.99 16.36
CA TRP A 250 -2.13 35.09 15.82
C TRP A 250 -3.23 35.54 16.77
N ARG A 251 -3.89 34.61 17.49
CA ARG A 251 -4.82 34.97 18.57
C ARG A 251 -4.09 35.73 19.69
N GLY A 252 -2.91 35.28 20.10
CA GLY A 252 -2.08 35.95 21.10
C GLY A 252 -1.70 37.38 20.72
N ARG A 253 -1.40 37.63 19.43
CA ARG A 253 -1.16 38.98 18.90
C ARG A 253 -2.43 39.83 18.85
N TYR A 254 -3.54 39.28 18.36
CA TYR A 254 -4.82 39.98 18.28
C TYR A 254 -5.32 40.44 19.67
N PHE A 255 -5.22 39.55 20.67
CA PHE A 255 -5.64 39.85 22.05
C PHE A 255 -4.53 40.48 22.91
N ARG A 256 -3.37 40.81 22.31
CA ARG A 256 -2.23 41.50 22.96
C ARG A 256 -1.62 40.77 24.16
N PHE A 257 -1.67 39.44 24.17
CA PHE A 257 -0.96 38.61 25.13
C PHE A 257 0.53 38.43 24.76
N LEU A 258 0.90 38.68 23.50
CA LEU A 258 2.28 38.60 23.00
C LEU A 258 2.76 39.99 22.53
N GLY A 259 3.83 40.49 23.16
CA GLY A 259 4.48 41.77 22.83
C GLY A 259 5.43 41.68 21.63
N GLU A 260 5.99 42.83 21.22
CA GLU A 260 7.09 42.90 20.25
C GLU A 260 8.41 43.00 21.03
N GLU A 261 9.17 41.92 21.06
CA GLU A 261 10.61 41.93 21.34
C GLU A 261 11.36 41.33 20.15
#